data_AF-E4XFF4-F1
#
_entry.id   AF-E4XFF4-F1
#
_cell.length_a   1.000
_cell.length_b   1.000
_cell.length_c   1.000
_cell.angle_alpha   90.00
_cell.angle_beta   90.00
_cell.angle_gamma   90.00
#
_symmetry.space_group_name_H-M   'P 1'
#
loop_
_entity.id
_entity.type
_entity.pdbx_description
1 polymer ?
#
loop_
_entity_poly.entity_id
_entity_poly.type
_entity_poly.pdbx_seq_one_letter_code
_entity_poly.pdbx_strand_id
1 'polypeptide(L)'
;MFSPPIYTVIRCSKRDEFLSEMSKKLPDSYKTRYMKTPQIEKTGEELSLICIKTRIDNEVKPLRHPCDRQNYEEQNIIVDSSGGAALLRGADLFAPGIVTCTETFVGDIASLWCDSSNDPQSRSGKGKSKFILKGARFPIEECFRDQLVFLGLGKVLIPRSDIFCENPVKSGIAVQMYRPVFDCPPISNHFLESCSSEAMLQNYASIKICETFAKNLPKAYSSEYRELLDMCAAPGGKTAYLLNRLSNDKWYAADKPSRVEMLKKNTSKIETNVEIIAVDSTKMNFKNEKFDGILLDRVDKILKFY
;
A
#
# COMPACT_ATOMS: atom_id res chain seq x y z
N MET A 1 6.34 -14.59 -7.79
CA MET A 1 5.34 -14.15 -8.78
C MET A 1 5.20 -12.64 -8.65
N PHE A 2 5.66 -11.86 -9.63
CA PHE A 2 5.74 -10.40 -9.55
C PHE A 2 4.52 -9.78 -10.28
N SER A 3 3.33 -10.08 -9.78
CA SER A 3 2.06 -9.57 -10.32
C SER A 3 1.19 -9.00 -9.19
N PRO A 4 0.54 -7.84 -9.36
CA PRO A 4 -0.41 -7.33 -8.39
C PRO A 4 -1.66 -8.23 -8.34
N PRO A 5 -2.51 -8.07 -7.30
CA PRO A 5 -3.84 -8.66 -7.29
C PRO A 5 -4.64 -8.29 -8.54
N ILE A 6 -5.53 -9.19 -8.97
CA ILE A 6 -6.43 -8.97 -10.12
C ILE A 6 -7.41 -7.82 -9.86
N TYR A 7 -7.68 -7.50 -8.59
CA TYR A 7 -8.60 -6.45 -8.20
C TYR A 7 -7.95 -5.49 -7.20
N THR A 8 -8.10 -4.20 -7.45
CA THR A 8 -8.00 -3.17 -6.42
C THR A 8 -9.32 -3.11 -5.67
N VAL A 9 -9.28 -3.33 -4.35
CA VAL A 9 -10.47 -3.44 -3.51
C VAL A 9 -10.55 -2.26 -2.56
N ILE A 10 -11.68 -1.57 -2.60
CA ILE A 10 -12.00 -0.43 -1.75
C ILE A 10 -13.21 -0.82 -0.91
N ARG A 11 -13.11 -0.57 0.39
CA ARG A 11 -14.22 -0.66 1.32
C ARG A 11 -14.77 0.73 1.59
N CYS A 12 -16.08 0.90 1.48
CA CYS A 12 -16.79 2.10 1.90
C CYS A 12 -18.22 1.73 2.31
N SER A 13 -18.63 2.05 3.53
CA SER A 13 -20.00 1.91 4.06
C SER A 13 -21.03 2.62 3.16
N LYS A 14 -20.76 3.87 2.78
CA LYS A 14 -21.57 4.68 1.86
C LYS A 14 -21.16 4.42 0.41
N ARG A 15 -21.25 3.17 -0.03
CA ARG A 15 -20.70 2.71 -1.31
C ARG A 15 -21.22 3.51 -2.51
N ASP A 16 -22.54 3.71 -2.61
CA ASP A 16 -23.13 4.32 -3.80
C ASP A 16 -22.83 5.83 -3.91
N GLU A 17 -22.81 6.54 -2.78
CA GLU A 17 -22.35 7.94 -2.72
C GLU A 17 -20.88 8.05 -3.13
N PHE A 18 -20.02 7.20 -2.56
CA PHE A 18 -18.61 7.16 -2.90
C PHE A 18 -18.39 6.83 -4.39
N LEU A 19 -19.15 5.88 -4.95
CA LEU A 19 -19.06 5.53 -6.36
C LEU A 19 -19.45 6.68 -7.28
N SER A 20 -20.47 7.46 -6.90
CA SER A 20 -20.87 8.67 -7.62
C SER A 20 -19.73 9.69 -7.67
N GLU A 21 -19.09 9.96 -6.53
CA GLU A 21 -17.96 10.90 -6.45
C GLU A 21 -16.71 10.38 -7.15
N MET A 22 -16.38 9.11 -6.96
CA MET A 22 -15.25 8.46 -7.61
C MET A 22 -15.40 8.47 -9.13
N SER A 23 -16.60 8.23 -9.67
CA SER A 23 -16.85 8.24 -11.12
C SER A 23 -16.62 9.61 -11.74
N LYS A 24 -16.78 10.70 -10.98
CA LYS A 24 -16.49 12.07 -11.42
C LYS A 24 -14.98 12.38 -11.39
N LYS A 25 -14.28 11.95 -10.34
CA LYS A 25 -12.88 12.33 -10.05
C LYS A 25 -11.83 11.41 -10.68
N LEU A 26 -12.12 10.12 -10.79
CA LEU A 26 -11.17 9.13 -11.33
C LEU A 26 -10.74 9.45 -12.77
N PRO A 27 -11.63 9.91 -13.68
CA PRO A 27 -11.23 10.30 -15.02
C PRO A 27 -10.12 11.36 -15.06
N ASP A 28 -10.12 12.34 -14.16
CA ASP A 28 -9.09 13.37 -14.13
C ASP A 28 -7.72 12.80 -13.72
N SER A 29 -7.71 11.81 -12.81
CA SER A 29 -6.48 11.09 -12.48
C SER A 29 -5.92 10.33 -13.68
N TYR A 30 -6.80 9.76 -14.52
CA TYR A 30 -6.43 9.04 -15.74
C TYR A 30 -6.07 9.94 -16.92
N LYS A 31 -6.63 11.16 -17.01
CA LYS A 31 -6.23 12.17 -18.02
C LYS A 31 -4.73 12.46 -17.93
N THR A 32 -4.21 12.60 -16.72
CA THR A 32 -2.77 12.85 -16.50
C THR A 32 -1.88 11.67 -16.91
N ARG A 33 -2.45 10.46 -16.95
CA ARG A 33 -1.78 9.24 -17.42
C ARG A 33 -1.99 8.95 -18.90
N TYR A 34 -2.87 9.70 -19.57
CA TYR A 34 -3.30 9.46 -20.96
C TYR A 34 -3.79 8.02 -21.19
N MET A 35 -4.40 7.42 -20.16
CA MET A 35 -5.00 6.09 -20.21
C MET A 35 -6.52 6.21 -20.12
N LYS A 36 -7.25 5.27 -20.71
CA LYS A 36 -8.72 5.22 -20.57
C LYS A 36 -9.08 4.89 -19.13
N THR A 37 -10.04 5.58 -18.54
CA THR A 37 -10.55 5.22 -17.19
C THR A 37 -11.04 3.75 -17.17
N PRO A 38 -10.71 2.95 -16.15
CA PRO A 38 -11.17 1.57 -16.03
C PRO A 38 -12.66 1.52 -15.70
N GLN A 39 -13.31 0.41 -16.05
CA GLN A 39 -14.66 0.14 -15.56
C GLN A 39 -14.62 -0.22 -14.08
N ILE A 40 -15.56 0.34 -13.32
CA ILE A 40 -15.71 0.07 -11.89
C ILE A 40 -16.73 -1.06 -11.75
N GLU A 41 -16.30 -2.21 -11.25
CA GLU A 41 -17.17 -3.36 -11.00
C GLU A 41 -17.72 -3.28 -9.57
N LYS A 42 -19.05 -3.36 -9.43
CA LYS A 42 -19.67 -3.59 -8.13
C LYS A 42 -19.65 -5.10 -7.88
N THR A 43 -19.05 -5.54 -6.78
CA THR A 43 -19.06 -6.96 -6.41
C THR A 43 -19.45 -7.12 -4.94
N GLY A 44 -20.21 -8.18 -4.66
CA GLY A 44 -20.65 -8.55 -3.32
C GLY A 44 -22.09 -8.13 -3.00
N GLU A 45 -22.83 -9.05 -2.38
CA GLU A 45 -24.16 -8.82 -1.80
C GLU A 45 -24.09 -7.92 -0.56
N GLU A 46 -22.95 -7.91 0.16
CA GLU A 46 -22.73 -7.03 1.30
C GLU A 46 -22.32 -5.61 0.83
N LEU A 47 -23.08 -4.62 1.29
CA LEU A 47 -23.25 -3.26 0.75
C LEU A 47 -22.02 -2.32 0.77
N SER A 48 -20.79 -2.81 0.97
CA SER A 48 -19.64 -1.93 1.27
C SER A 48 -18.38 -2.10 0.40
N LEU A 49 -18.40 -2.94 -0.64
CA LEU A 49 -17.21 -3.22 -1.46
C LEU A 49 -17.29 -2.69 -2.88
N ILE A 50 -16.16 -2.18 -3.36
CA ILE A 50 -15.94 -1.69 -4.73
C ILE A 50 -14.67 -2.36 -5.25
N CYS A 51 -14.76 -2.95 -6.45
CA CYS A 51 -13.63 -3.64 -7.07
C CYS A 51 -13.32 -3.02 -8.42
N ILE A 52 -12.04 -2.80 -8.68
CA ILE A 52 -11.56 -2.33 -9.99
C ILE A 52 -10.55 -3.35 -10.49
N LYS A 53 -10.86 -3.94 -11.65
CA LYS A 53 -10.02 -4.96 -12.25
C LYS A 53 -8.72 -4.34 -12.75
N THR A 54 -7.60 -4.96 -12.37
CA THR A 54 -6.27 -4.63 -12.88
C THR A 54 -6.20 -4.97 -14.37
N ARG A 55 -5.75 -4.00 -15.18
CA ARG A 55 -5.49 -4.21 -16.62
C ARG A 55 -4.00 -4.41 -16.86
N ILE A 56 -3.64 -5.01 -17.98
CA ILE A 56 -2.25 -5.24 -18.37
C ILE A 56 -2.02 -4.55 -19.72
N ASP A 57 -1.01 -3.70 -19.80
CA ASP A 57 -0.49 -3.17 -21.06
C ASP A 57 0.67 -4.07 -21.50
N ASN A 58 0.45 -4.89 -22.53
CA ASN A 58 1.49 -5.77 -23.10
C ASN A 58 2.36 -5.08 -24.14
N GLU A 59 2.02 -3.84 -24.52
CA GLU A 59 2.72 -3.07 -25.54
C GLU A 59 3.78 -2.15 -24.92
N VAL A 60 3.62 -1.77 -23.64
CA VAL A 60 4.64 -1.00 -22.93
C VAL A 60 5.88 -1.86 -22.70
N LYS A 61 7.01 -1.39 -23.22
CA LYS A 61 8.31 -2.05 -23.13
C LYS A 61 9.37 -1.01 -22.84
N PRO A 62 10.41 -1.36 -22.08
CA PRO A 62 11.58 -0.51 -21.99
C PRO A 62 12.28 -0.50 -23.35
N LEU A 63 12.87 0.64 -23.70
CA LEU A 63 13.71 0.72 -24.89
C LEU A 63 15.06 0.02 -24.65
N ARG A 64 15.62 0.09 -23.43
CA ARG A 64 16.84 -0.61 -23.01
C ARG A 64 16.79 -1.12 -21.58
N HIS A 65 17.67 -2.08 -21.28
CA HIS A 65 17.85 -2.59 -19.93
C HIS A 65 18.89 -1.76 -19.14
N PRO A 66 18.73 -1.52 -17.82
CA PRO A 66 19.66 -0.73 -16.98
C PRO A 66 21.13 -1.16 -16.97
N CYS A 67 21.42 -2.41 -17.40
CA CYS A 67 22.77 -2.97 -17.46
C CYS A 67 23.44 -2.79 -18.84
N ASP A 68 22.70 -2.32 -19.84
CA ASP A 68 23.23 -2.14 -21.20
C ASP A 68 24.21 -0.95 -21.24
N ARG A 69 25.40 -1.15 -21.84
CA ARG A 69 26.52 -0.19 -21.79
C ARG A 69 26.47 0.93 -22.83
N GLN A 70 25.55 0.88 -23.80
CA GLN A 70 25.50 1.82 -24.91
C GLN A 70 24.37 2.86 -24.72
N ASN A 71 24.64 4.13 -25.04
CA ASN A 71 23.76 5.32 -25.10
C ASN A 71 22.95 5.70 -23.84
N TYR A 72 23.34 6.81 -23.19
CA TYR A 72 22.68 7.43 -22.03
C TYR A 72 21.48 8.33 -22.36
N GLU A 73 20.91 8.24 -23.57
CA GLU A 73 19.78 9.12 -23.95
C GLU A 73 18.50 8.77 -23.18
N GLU A 74 18.37 7.54 -22.69
CA GLU A 74 17.17 7.05 -22.00
C GLU A 74 17.29 7.11 -20.48
N GLN A 75 16.25 7.63 -19.85
CA GLN A 75 16.21 7.77 -18.41
C GLN A 75 15.74 6.47 -17.75
N ASN A 76 16.50 5.99 -16.77
CA ASN A 76 16.15 4.79 -16.01
C ASN A 76 16.08 5.12 -14.54
N ILE A 77 15.08 4.58 -13.85
CA ILE A 77 14.87 4.75 -12.41
C ILE A 77 14.66 3.38 -11.79
N ILE A 78 15.42 3.09 -10.74
CA ILE A 78 15.38 1.82 -10.01
C ILE A 78 14.83 2.06 -8.61
N VAL A 79 13.89 1.23 -8.20
CA VAL A 79 13.27 1.21 -6.87
C VAL A 79 13.56 -0.12 -6.17
N ASP A 80 13.33 -0.15 -4.86
CA ASP A 80 13.40 -1.38 -4.07
C ASP A 80 12.11 -2.20 -4.21
N SER A 81 12.09 -3.41 -3.64
CA SER A 81 10.95 -4.32 -3.79
C SER A 81 9.64 -3.78 -3.18
N SER A 82 9.74 -2.98 -2.11
CA SER A 82 8.59 -2.34 -1.48
C SER A 82 8.02 -1.23 -2.37
N GLY A 83 8.89 -0.39 -2.95
CA GLY A 83 8.51 0.63 -3.94
C GLY A 83 7.91 0.00 -5.18
N GLY A 84 8.52 -1.05 -5.72
CA GLY A 84 8.00 -1.79 -6.87
C GLY A 84 6.61 -2.36 -6.61
N ALA A 85 6.37 -2.97 -5.45
CA ALA A 85 5.06 -3.47 -5.06
C ALA A 85 3.99 -2.35 -4.94
N ALA A 86 4.38 -1.15 -4.53
CA ALA A 86 3.47 -0.01 -4.48
C ALA A 86 3.12 0.50 -5.89
N LEU A 87 4.10 0.63 -6.77
CA LEU A 87 3.91 1.05 -8.17
C LEU A 87 3.03 0.06 -8.94
N LEU A 88 3.24 -1.25 -8.76
CA LEU A 88 2.38 -2.29 -9.33
C LEU A 88 0.93 -2.21 -8.86
N ARG A 89 0.67 -1.57 -7.71
CA ARG A 89 -0.68 -1.33 -7.17
C ARG A 89 -1.20 0.07 -7.50
N GLY A 90 -0.59 0.76 -8.46
CA GLY A 90 -1.11 2.00 -9.05
C GLY A 90 -0.56 3.28 -8.44
N ALA A 91 0.32 3.19 -7.44
CA ALA A 91 0.94 4.37 -6.84
C ALA A 91 1.85 5.13 -7.83
N ASP A 92 2.08 6.41 -7.55
CA ASP A 92 3.19 7.16 -8.13
C ASP A 92 4.46 6.97 -7.29
N LEU A 93 5.62 7.27 -7.86
CA LEU A 93 6.90 7.09 -7.15
C LEU A 93 7.22 8.32 -6.31
N PHE A 94 7.36 8.13 -5.01
CA PHE A 94 7.81 9.17 -4.10
C PHE A 94 9.34 9.23 -4.04
N ALA A 95 9.89 10.44 -3.84
CA ALA A 95 11.34 10.67 -3.81
C ALA A 95 12.13 9.68 -2.91
N PRO A 96 11.68 9.36 -1.67
CA PRO A 96 12.41 8.43 -0.80
C PRO A 96 12.48 6.99 -1.34
N GLY A 97 11.59 6.60 -2.25
CA GLY A 97 11.52 5.25 -2.82
C GLY A 97 12.50 5.01 -3.96
N ILE A 98 13.19 6.04 -4.45
CA ILE A 98 14.20 5.90 -5.51
C ILE A 98 15.49 5.35 -4.90
N VAL A 99 15.92 4.19 -5.40
CA VAL A 99 17.22 3.60 -5.08
C VAL A 99 18.30 4.30 -5.90
N THR A 100 18.15 4.31 -7.23
CA THR A 100 19.04 5.07 -8.11
C THR A 100 18.35 5.41 -9.43
N CYS A 101 18.95 6.30 -10.21
CA CYS A 101 18.51 6.67 -11.55
C CYS A 101 19.67 7.17 -12.42
N THR A 102 19.49 7.23 -13.73
CA THR A 102 20.36 8.02 -14.62
C THR A 102 20.22 9.51 -14.32
N GLU A 103 20.99 10.36 -14.99
CA GLU A 103 20.68 11.79 -15.00
C GLU A 103 19.24 12.01 -15.51
N THR A 104 18.45 12.79 -14.79
CA THR A 104 17.05 13.04 -15.11
C THR A 104 16.67 14.48 -14.78
N PHE A 105 15.92 15.11 -15.68
CA PHE A 105 15.35 16.45 -15.54
C PHE A 105 13.83 16.39 -15.44
N VAL A 106 13.23 17.47 -14.95
CA VAL A 106 11.77 17.59 -14.88
C VAL A 106 11.17 17.50 -16.28
N GLY A 107 10.23 16.59 -16.47
CA GLY A 107 9.56 16.35 -17.74
C GLY A 107 10.07 15.14 -18.52
N ASP A 108 11.25 14.61 -18.17
CA ASP A 108 11.80 13.41 -18.80
C ASP A 108 10.86 12.22 -18.64
N ILE A 109 10.86 11.33 -19.64
CA ILE A 109 10.16 10.04 -19.56
C ILE A 109 11.18 8.97 -19.22
N ALA A 110 11.02 8.38 -18.03
CA ALA A 110 11.92 7.35 -17.53
C ALA A 110 11.27 5.97 -17.54
N SER A 111 12.08 4.95 -17.81
CA SER A 111 11.75 3.54 -17.55
C SER A 111 11.95 3.21 -16.08
N LEU A 112 10.92 2.67 -15.43
CA LEU A 112 10.96 2.29 -14.04
C LEU A 112 11.21 0.79 -13.88
N TRP A 113 12.11 0.46 -12.97
CA TRP A 113 12.56 -0.89 -12.70
C TRP A 113 12.54 -1.17 -11.19
N CYS A 114 12.18 -2.38 -10.83
CA CYS A 114 12.26 -2.88 -9.47
C CYS A 114 13.45 -3.81 -9.31
N ASP A 115 14.32 -3.51 -8.35
CA ASP A 115 15.24 -4.51 -7.81
C ASP A 115 14.44 -5.44 -6.88
N SER A 116 13.95 -6.55 -7.44
CA SER A 116 13.07 -7.49 -6.73
C SER A 116 13.74 -8.18 -5.52
N SER A 117 15.06 -8.26 -5.53
CA SER A 117 15.85 -8.87 -4.44
C SER A 117 16.07 -7.91 -3.26
N ASN A 118 15.93 -6.60 -3.52
CA ASN A 118 16.24 -5.54 -2.60
C ASN A 118 15.04 -5.25 -1.70
N ASP A 119 14.78 -6.16 -0.77
CA ASP A 119 13.80 -5.95 0.28
C ASP A 119 14.44 -5.23 1.48
N PRO A 120 14.00 -3.98 1.80
CA PRO A 120 14.52 -3.21 2.94
C PRO A 120 14.48 -3.95 4.27
N GLN A 121 13.53 -4.87 4.47
CA GLN A 121 13.36 -5.61 5.72
C GLN A 121 14.37 -6.76 5.86
N SER A 122 14.96 -7.22 4.76
CA SER A 122 15.91 -8.34 4.73
C SER A 122 17.34 -7.92 4.34
N ARG A 123 17.65 -6.61 4.34
CA ARG A 123 19.01 -6.08 4.06
C ARG A 123 20.04 -6.42 5.13
N SER A 124 19.62 -6.58 6.39
CA SER A 124 20.56 -6.82 7.51
C SER A 124 21.31 -8.14 7.34
N GLY A 125 22.64 -8.09 7.40
CA GLY A 125 23.51 -9.27 7.29
C GLY A 125 23.72 -9.81 5.87
N LYS A 126 23.18 -9.16 4.83
CA LYS A 126 23.47 -9.52 3.43
C LYS A 126 24.64 -8.68 2.88
N GLY A 127 25.52 -9.32 2.08
CA GLY A 127 26.65 -8.66 1.43
C GLY A 127 26.20 -7.64 0.37
N LYS A 128 27.05 -6.62 0.13
CA LYS A 128 26.80 -5.52 -0.82
C LYS A 128 26.56 -5.96 -2.27
N SER A 129 26.97 -7.18 -2.64
CA SER A 129 26.79 -7.74 -3.98
C SER A 129 25.39 -8.29 -4.28
N LYS A 130 24.46 -8.28 -3.30
CA LYS A 130 23.12 -8.85 -3.47
C LYS A 130 22.03 -7.85 -3.86
N PHE A 131 22.28 -6.55 -3.78
CA PHE A 131 21.28 -5.53 -4.05
C PHE A 131 21.94 -4.25 -4.54
N ILE A 132 21.21 -3.48 -5.36
CA ILE A 132 21.70 -2.22 -5.90
C ILE A 132 21.73 -1.17 -4.77
N LEU A 133 22.87 -0.50 -4.62
CA LEU A 133 23.07 0.52 -3.60
C LEU A 133 22.39 1.84 -3.98
N LYS A 134 21.99 2.60 -2.95
CA LYS A 134 21.39 3.91 -3.14
C LYS A 134 22.39 4.84 -3.85
N GLY A 135 21.95 5.48 -4.93
CA GLY A 135 22.76 6.38 -5.76
C GLY A 135 23.76 5.70 -6.70
N ALA A 136 23.70 4.36 -6.86
CA ALA A 136 24.59 3.62 -7.76
C ALA A 136 24.64 4.22 -9.18
N ARG A 137 25.83 4.24 -9.78
CA ARG A 137 26.01 4.79 -11.14
C ARG A 137 25.53 3.80 -12.18
N PHE A 138 25.15 4.34 -13.33
CA PHE A 138 24.82 3.56 -14.52
C PHE A 138 26.07 3.39 -15.41
N PRO A 139 26.14 2.33 -16.23
CA PRO A 139 25.20 1.20 -16.27
C PRO A 139 25.28 0.35 -15.01
N ILE A 140 24.17 -0.30 -14.64
CA ILE A 140 24.10 -1.22 -13.51
C ILE A 140 24.90 -2.49 -13.83
N GLU A 141 25.55 -3.09 -12.82
CA GLU A 141 26.30 -4.33 -13.00
C GLU A 141 25.43 -5.46 -13.58
N GLU A 142 26.00 -6.21 -14.53
CA GLU A 142 25.30 -7.26 -15.29
C GLU A 142 24.72 -8.37 -14.41
N CYS A 143 25.31 -8.62 -13.24
CA CYS A 143 24.82 -9.60 -12.27
C CYS A 143 23.40 -9.30 -11.74
N PHE A 144 22.93 -8.06 -11.90
CA PHE A 144 21.59 -7.64 -11.48
C PHE A 144 20.53 -7.75 -12.59
N ARG A 145 20.88 -8.19 -13.81
CA ARG A 145 19.93 -8.22 -14.94
C ARG A 145 18.66 -9.00 -14.64
N ASP A 146 18.80 -10.24 -14.16
CA ASP A 146 17.65 -11.14 -13.99
C ASP A 146 16.77 -10.80 -12.78
N GLN A 147 17.24 -9.97 -11.85
CA GLN A 147 16.45 -9.52 -10.70
C GLN A 147 15.70 -8.21 -10.95
N LEU A 148 16.03 -7.49 -12.03
CA LEU A 148 15.38 -6.24 -12.39
C LEU A 148 14.07 -6.51 -13.13
N VAL A 149 12.97 -6.02 -12.56
CA VAL A 149 11.64 -6.17 -13.14
C VAL A 149 11.17 -4.82 -13.68
N PHE A 150 10.87 -4.76 -14.97
CA PHE A 150 10.29 -3.56 -15.58
C PHE A 150 8.87 -3.31 -15.06
N LEU A 151 8.58 -2.08 -14.65
CA LEU A 151 7.31 -1.67 -14.06
C LEU A 151 6.46 -0.81 -15.00
N GLY A 152 7.09 -0.16 -15.98
CA GLY A 152 6.44 0.76 -16.90
C GLY A 152 7.19 2.08 -17.04
N LEU A 153 6.51 3.07 -17.62
CA LEU A 153 7.05 4.40 -17.90
C LEU A 153 6.43 5.45 -16.98
N GLY A 154 7.23 6.43 -16.58
CA GLY A 154 6.80 7.53 -15.74
C GLY A 154 7.46 8.85 -16.14
N LYS A 155 6.76 9.94 -15.85
CA LYS A 155 7.23 11.31 -16.08
C LYS A 155 7.91 11.84 -14.83
N VAL A 156 9.14 12.31 -14.99
CA VAL A 156 9.96 12.85 -13.89
C VAL A 156 9.42 14.21 -13.45
N LEU A 157 9.21 14.37 -12.15
CA LEU A 157 8.78 15.61 -11.50
C LEU A 157 9.87 16.20 -10.59
N ILE A 158 10.75 15.36 -10.06
CA ILE A 158 11.89 15.78 -9.23
C ILE A 158 13.17 15.24 -9.89
N PRO A 159 14.14 16.10 -10.25
CA PRO A 159 15.36 15.69 -10.94
C PRO A 159 16.31 14.91 -10.02
N ARG A 160 17.29 14.22 -10.61
CA ARG A 160 18.26 13.38 -9.86
C ARG A 160 19.05 14.20 -8.84
N SER A 161 19.44 15.43 -9.21
CA SER A 161 20.16 16.36 -8.33
C SER A 161 19.45 16.53 -6.99
N ASP A 162 18.14 16.72 -7.02
CA ASP A 162 17.35 17.05 -5.83
C ASP A 162 17.08 15.82 -4.94
N ILE A 163 17.30 14.61 -5.49
CA ILE A 163 17.13 13.35 -4.76
C ILE A 163 18.42 12.94 -4.03
N PHE A 164 19.59 13.22 -4.61
CA PHE A 164 20.88 12.68 -4.14
C PHE A 164 21.94 13.71 -3.76
N CYS A 165 21.80 14.98 -4.15
CA CYS A 165 22.76 16.03 -3.81
C CYS A 165 22.39 16.72 -2.47
N GLU A 166 23.02 17.87 -2.19
CA GLU A 166 22.88 18.60 -0.94
C GLU A 166 21.42 19.00 -0.67
N ASN A 167 20.94 18.74 0.56
CA ASN A 167 19.55 18.91 0.99
C ASN A 167 18.53 18.07 0.20
N PRO A 168 18.66 16.74 0.19
CA PRO A 168 17.81 15.88 -0.63
C PRO A 168 16.35 15.99 -0.21
N VAL A 169 15.46 16.02 -1.20
CA VAL A 169 14.01 16.06 -1.01
C VAL A 169 13.55 14.80 -0.27
N LYS A 170 12.87 15.00 0.87
CA LYS A 170 12.45 13.91 1.78
C LYS A 170 11.01 13.44 1.59
N SER A 171 10.24 14.10 0.74
CA SER A 171 8.82 13.79 0.51
C SER A 171 8.35 14.31 -0.85
N GLY A 172 7.16 13.87 -1.27
CA GLY A 172 6.58 14.29 -2.55
C GLY A 172 6.80 13.28 -3.68
N ILE A 173 5.97 13.42 -4.72
CA ILE A 173 5.97 12.55 -5.90
C ILE A 173 7.15 12.97 -6.78
N ALA A 174 8.12 12.08 -6.95
CA ALA A 174 9.28 12.29 -7.82
C ALA A 174 9.02 11.84 -9.25
N VAL A 175 8.18 10.83 -9.45
CA VAL A 175 7.80 10.35 -10.78
C VAL A 175 6.32 10.03 -10.80
N GLN A 176 5.59 10.65 -11.70
CA GLN A 176 4.20 10.32 -11.97
C GLN A 176 4.14 9.15 -12.94
N MET A 177 3.48 8.06 -12.56
CA MET A 177 3.32 6.92 -13.47
C MET A 177 2.41 7.30 -14.62
N TYR A 178 2.86 7.08 -15.86
CA TYR A 178 2.17 7.45 -17.08
C TYR A 178 1.66 6.21 -17.84
N ARG A 179 2.51 5.20 -18.06
CA ARG A 179 2.15 3.92 -18.69
C ARG A 179 2.72 2.74 -17.89
N PRO A 180 2.05 2.32 -16.81
CA PRO A 180 2.46 1.13 -16.06
C PRO A 180 2.19 -0.15 -16.85
N VAL A 181 3.00 -1.19 -16.62
CA VAL A 181 2.74 -2.54 -17.17
C VAL A 181 1.41 -3.08 -16.62
N PHE A 182 1.21 -2.93 -15.30
CA PHE A 182 -0.04 -3.26 -14.64
C PHE A 182 -0.78 -1.97 -14.28
N ASP A 183 -1.90 -1.77 -14.95
CA ASP A 183 -2.72 -0.60 -14.78
C ASP A 183 -3.74 -0.84 -13.66
N CYS A 184 -3.26 -0.58 -12.44
CA CYS A 184 -4.07 -0.39 -11.26
C CYS A 184 -4.41 1.11 -11.10
N PRO A 185 -5.63 1.45 -10.65
CA PRO A 185 -6.02 2.84 -10.48
C PRO A 185 -5.19 3.58 -9.42
N PRO A 186 -4.82 4.86 -9.64
CA PRO A 186 -4.03 5.66 -8.71
C PRO A 186 -4.84 6.16 -7.51
N ILE A 187 -5.26 5.23 -6.66
CA ILE A 187 -6.09 5.53 -5.51
C ILE A 187 -5.20 5.81 -4.32
N SER A 188 -4.90 7.08 -4.09
CA SER A 188 -4.20 7.52 -2.88
C SER A 188 -5.16 7.68 -1.70
N ASN A 189 -4.63 7.74 -0.48
CA ASN A 189 -5.44 8.08 0.70
C ASN A 189 -6.11 9.44 0.56
N HIS A 190 -5.42 10.42 -0.05
CA HIS A 190 -6.00 11.73 -0.34
C HIS A 190 -7.17 11.64 -1.33
N PHE A 191 -7.04 10.82 -2.39
CA PHE A 191 -8.14 10.57 -3.32
C PHE A 191 -9.36 9.99 -2.60
N LEU A 192 -9.15 8.94 -1.77
CA LEU A 192 -10.21 8.33 -0.98
C LEU A 192 -10.90 9.33 -0.06
N GLU A 193 -10.13 10.07 0.75
CA GLU A 193 -10.64 11.07 1.69
C GLU A 193 -11.42 12.19 0.99
N SER A 194 -11.04 12.54 -0.24
CA SER A 194 -11.79 13.51 -1.04
C SER A 194 -13.16 13.00 -1.49
N CYS A 195 -13.36 11.68 -1.55
CA CYS A 195 -14.63 11.06 -1.95
C CYS A 195 -15.47 10.63 -0.74
N SER A 196 -14.84 10.08 0.30
CA SER A 196 -15.47 9.71 1.57
C SER A 196 -14.43 9.53 2.66
N SER A 197 -14.74 10.00 3.87
CA SER A 197 -13.93 9.76 5.07
C SER A 197 -13.91 8.30 5.53
N GLU A 198 -14.87 7.49 5.09
CA GLU A 198 -15.05 6.10 5.51
C GLU A 198 -14.41 5.10 4.53
N ALA A 199 -13.94 5.60 3.38
CA ALA A 199 -13.36 4.79 2.32
C ALA A 199 -11.91 4.38 2.63
N MET A 200 -11.61 3.09 2.46
CA MET A 200 -10.27 2.54 2.69
C MET A 200 -9.90 1.52 1.61
N LEU A 201 -8.64 1.56 1.16
CA LEU A 201 -8.06 0.44 0.43
C LEU A 201 -7.84 -0.72 1.39
N GLN A 202 -8.43 -1.87 1.09
CA GLN A 202 -8.31 -3.06 1.92
C GLN A 202 -8.43 -4.32 1.08
N ASN A 203 -7.47 -5.23 1.20
CA ASN A 203 -7.51 -6.51 0.51
C ASN A 203 -8.77 -7.31 0.88
N TYR A 204 -9.35 -8.00 -0.11
CA TYR A 204 -10.57 -8.81 0.09
C TYR A 204 -10.44 -9.85 1.21
N ALA A 205 -9.30 -10.55 1.29
CA ALA A 205 -9.06 -11.52 2.35
C ALA A 205 -9.14 -10.89 3.76
N SER A 206 -8.59 -9.68 3.93
CA SER A 206 -8.67 -8.94 5.20
C SER A 206 -10.11 -8.61 5.58
N ILE A 207 -10.95 -8.26 4.59
CA ILE A 207 -12.37 -8.00 4.80
C ILE A 207 -13.09 -9.28 5.22
N LYS A 208 -12.83 -10.41 4.53
CA LYS A 208 -13.46 -11.69 4.86
C LYS A 208 -13.09 -12.20 6.24
N ILE A 209 -11.85 -11.99 6.69
CA ILE A 209 -11.46 -12.27 8.08
C ILE A 209 -12.33 -11.48 9.06
N CYS A 210 -12.55 -10.19 8.83
CA CYS A 210 -13.40 -9.36 9.67
C CYS A 210 -14.87 -9.80 9.65
N GLU A 211 -15.42 -10.14 8.49
CA GLU A 211 -16.78 -10.68 8.37
C GLU A 211 -16.94 -11.99 9.14
N THR A 212 -15.99 -12.93 8.95
CA THR A 212 -15.99 -14.21 9.65
C THR A 212 -15.86 -14.01 11.16
N PHE A 213 -14.97 -13.12 11.60
CA PHE A 213 -14.83 -12.78 13.02
C PHE A 213 -16.16 -12.27 13.59
N ALA A 214 -16.78 -11.25 12.97
CA ALA A 214 -18.03 -10.67 13.44
C ALA A 214 -19.19 -11.68 13.47
N LYS A 215 -19.28 -12.59 12.49
CA LYS A 215 -20.31 -13.64 12.40
C LYS A 215 -20.18 -14.72 13.50
N ASN A 216 -18.96 -14.96 13.99
CA ASN A 216 -18.67 -16.02 14.97
C ASN A 216 -18.55 -15.50 16.41
N LEU A 217 -18.74 -14.20 16.66
CA LEU A 217 -18.76 -13.67 18.02
C LEU A 217 -19.98 -14.22 18.80
N PRO A 218 -19.83 -14.47 20.11
CA PRO A 218 -20.97 -14.81 20.96
C PRO A 218 -22.02 -13.69 20.92
N LYS A 219 -23.29 -14.06 21.14
CA LYS A 219 -24.36 -13.06 21.34
C LYS A 219 -24.07 -12.30 22.63
N ALA A 220 -24.22 -10.97 22.58
CA ALA A 220 -24.20 -10.16 23.79
C ALA A 220 -25.32 -10.62 24.75
N TYR A 221 -24.99 -10.79 26.03
CA TYR A 221 -26.01 -10.98 27.06
C TYR A 221 -26.84 -9.70 27.21
N SER A 222 -28.11 -9.83 27.62
CA SER A 222 -29.23 -8.94 27.26
C SER A 222 -29.19 -7.47 27.71
N SER A 223 -28.04 -6.92 28.15
CA SER A 223 -27.89 -5.49 28.43
C SER A 223 -26.44 -4.97 28.41
N GLU A 224 -25.45 -5.74 27.97
CA GLU A 224 -24.03 -5.31 27.96
C GLU A 224 -23.44 -5.30 26.54
N TYR A 225 -22.45 -4.43 26.34
CA TYR A 225 -21.55 -4.48 25.18
C TYR A 225 -20.60 -5.66 25.30
N ARG A 226 -20.07 -6.17 24.19
CA ARG A 226 -18.95 -7.13 24.23
C ARG A 226 -17.63 -6.39 24.37
N GLU A 227 -16.66 -7.02 25.02
CA GLU A 227 -15.27 -6.54 25.05
C GLU A 227 -14.43 -7.31 24.03
N LEU A 228 -13.91 -6.59 23.03
CA LEU A 228 -13.21 -7.14 21.88
C LEU A 228 -11.79 -6.60 21.80
N LEU A 229 -10.83 -7.44 21.42
CA LEU A 229 -9.41 -7.07 21.35
C LEU A 229 -8.84 -7.29 19.94
N ASP A 230 -8.18 -6.28 19.39
CA ASP A 230 -7.30 -6.40 18.22
C ASP A 230 -5.85 -6.24 18.68
N MET A 231 -5.08 -7.34 18.67
CA MET A 231 -3.72 -7.36 19.23
C MET A 231 -2.66 -6.82 18.27
N CYS A 232 -2.97 -6.58 16.99
CA CYS A 232 -2.01 -6.11 15.98
C CYS A 232 -2.70 -5.08 15.09
N ALA A 233 -3.26 -4.06 15.73
CA ALA A 233 -4.28 -3.21 15.12
C ALA A 233 -3.74 -2.29 14.02
N ALA A 234 -2.49 -1.82 14.09
CA ALA A 234 -2.00 -0.83 13.13
C ALA A 234 -1.68 -1.45 11.76
N PRO A 235 -2.01 -0.77 10.64
CA PRO A 235 -2.39 0.64 10.55
C PRO A 235 -3.89 0.92 10.78
N GLY A 236 -4.71 -0.07 11.11
CA GLY A 236 -6.11 0.15 11.53
C GLY A 236 -7.17 -0.24 10.52
N GLY A 237 -6.83 -0.83 9.37
CA GLY A 237 -7.82 -1.18 8.33
C GLY A 237 -8.87 -2.19 8.81
N LYS A 238 -8.43 -3.26 9.49
CA LYS A 238 -9.33 -4.28 10.07
C LYS A 238 -10.07 -3.75 11.29
N THR A 239 -9.37 -3.06 12.18
CA THR A 239 -9.97 -2.39 13.34
C THR A 239 -11.08 -1.43 12.91
N ALA A 240 -10.82 -0.54 11.95
CA ALA A 240 -11.81 0.38 11.39
C ALA A 240 -12.99 -0.34 10.71
N TYR A 241 -12.79 -1.53 10.13
CA TYR A 241 -13.90 -2.34 9.61
C TYR A 241 -14.83 -2.73 10.75
N LEU A 242 -14.24 -3.30 11.79
CA LEU A 242 -14.96 -3.94 12.88
C LEU A 242 -15.64 -2.91 13.78
N LEU A 243 -15.00 -1.77 14.04
CA LEU A 243 -15.62 -0.64 14.74
C LEU A 243 -16.93 -0.19 14.08
N ASN A 244 -16.91 0.00 12.75
CA ASN A 244 -18.12 0.37 12.01
C ASN A 244 -19.20 -0.73 12.05
N ARG A 245 -18.79 -2.00 12.00
CA ARG A 245 -19.72 -3.13 11.94
C ARG A 245 -20.32 -3.50 13.30
N LEU A 246 -19.57 -3.26 14.38
CA LEU A 246 -19.80 -3.68 15.75
C LEU A 246 -19.79 -2.45 16.68
N SER A 247 -20.55 -1.42 16.31
CA SER A 247 -20.50 -0.08 16.90
C SER A 247 -20.92 -0.01 18.38
N ASN A 248 -21.66 -1.01 18.84
CA ASN A 248 -22.13 -1.08 20.22
C ASN A 248 -21.12 -1.79 21.15
N ASP A 249 -20.11 -2.44 20.60
CA ASP A 249 -19.10 -3.17 21.38
C ASP A 249 -17.96 -2.26 21.81
N LYS A 250 -17.29 -2.63 22.90
CA LYS A 250 -16.08 -1.98 23.38
C LYS A 250 -14.86 -2.66 22.79
N TRP A 251 -13.97 -1.86 22.21
CA TRP A 251 -12.78 -2.31 21.52
C TRP A 251 -11.52 -1.90 22.24
N TYR A 252 -10.56 -2.81 22.29
CA TYR A 252 -9.20 -2.59 22.69
C TYR A 252 -8.31 -2.82 21.47
N ALA A 253 -7.57 -1.81 21.03
CA ALA A 253 -6.75 -1.88 19.83
C ALA A 253 -5.28 -1.64 20.21
N ALA A 254 -4.50 -2.71 20.20
CA ALA A 254 -3.11 -2.72 20.63
C ALA A 254 -2.15 -2.81 19.45
N ASP A 255 -1.10 -2.00 19.48
CA ASP A 255 0.07 -2.16 18.61
C ASP A 255 1.29 -1.49 19.25
N LYS A 256 2.47 -1.76 18.68
CA LYS A 256 3.72 -1.15 19.10
C LYS A 256 3.62 0.38 19.05
N PRO A 257 4.22 1.11 20.02
CA PRO A 257 4.14 2.57 20.07
C PRO A 257 4.45 3.29 18.76
N SER A 258 5.41 2.78 17.99
CA SER A 258 5.82 3.35 16.70
C SER A 258 4.77 3.25 15.58
N ARG A 259 3.67 2.51 15.77
CA ARG A 259 2.64 2.26 14.74
C ARG A 259 1.26 2.81 15.12
N VAL A 260 1.07 3.16 16.39
CA VAL A 260 -0.22 3.60 16.95
C VAL A 260 -0.70 4.93 16.41
N GLU A 261 0.20 5.83 16.00
CA GLU A 261 -0.19 7.13 15.43
C GLU A 261 -1.04 6.97 14.17
N MET A 262 -0.66 6.05 13.28
CA MET A 262 -1.42 5.75 12.07
C MET A 262 -2.77 5.09 12.39
N LEU A 263 -2.80 4.20 13.39
CA LEU A 263 -4.03 3.60 13.88
C LEU A 263 -5.01 4.67 14.37
N LYS A 264 -4.55 5.57 15.26
CA LYS A 264 -5.34 6.72 15.75
C LYS A 264 -5.87 7.57 14.60
N LYS A 265 -5.03 7.88 13.61
CA LYS A 265 -5.44 8.65 12.44
C LYS A 265 -6.55 7.96 11.65
N ASN A 266 -6.44 6.66 11.42
CA ASN A 266 -7.38 5.90 10.59
C ASN A 266 -8.68 5.55 11.31
N THR A 267 -8.69 5.55 12.65
CA THR A 267 -9.89 5.28 13.46
C THR A 267 -10.53 6.54 14.04
N SER A 268 -9.88 7.71 13.98
CA SER A 268 -10.35 8.95 14.61
C SER A 268 -11.72 9.43 14.13
N LYS A 269 -12.10 9.05 12.91
CA LYS A 269 -13.37 9.45 12.28
C LYS A 269 -14.52 8.48 12.60
N ILE A 270 -14.26 7.44 13.40
CA ILE A 270 -15.24 6.40 13.72
C ILE A 270 -15.72 6.65 15.15
N GLU A 271 -16.95 7.15 15.30
CA GLU A 271 -17.58 7.42 16.60
C GLU A 271 -17.94 6.12 17.31
N THR A 272 -16.98 5.51 18.00
CA THR A 272 -17.14 4.19 18.66
C THR A 272 -16.31 4.10 19.95
N ASN A 273 -16.66 3.13 20.79
CA ASN A 273 -15.97 2.85 22.04
C ASN A 273 -14.66 2.07 21.79
N VAL A 274 -13.57 2.76 21.49
CA VAL A 274 -12.24 2.16 21.26
C VAL A 274 -11.17 2.74 22.18
N GLU A 275 -10.47 1.86 22.90
CA GLU A 275 -9.27 2.16 23.66
C GLU A 275 -8.04 1.75 22.85
N ILE A 276 -7.16 2.71 22.55
CA ILE A 276 -5.94 2.45 21.78
C ILE A 276 -4.75 2.31 22.74
N ILE A 277 -4.12 1.14 22.74
CA ILE A 277 -3.05 0.77 23.67
C ILE A 277 -1.70 0.70 22.93
N ALA A 278 -0.76 1.54 23.35
CA ALA A 278 0.59 1.61 22.77
C ALA A 278 1.57 0.69 23.51
N VAL A 279 1.62 -0.58 23.11
CA VAL A 279 2.45 -1.60 23.77
C VAL A 279 2.82 -2.72 22.80
N ASP A 280 3.93 -3.42 23.06
CA ASP A 280 4.14 -4.71 22.42
C ASP A 280 3.12 -5.71 22.96
N SER A 281 2.19 -6.17 22.13
CA SER A 281 1.08 -7.03 22.54
C SER A 281 1.54 -8.37 23.13
N THR A 282 2.79 -8.79 22.88
CA THR A 282 3.40 -9.96 23.55
C THR A 282 3.76 -9.72 25.02
N LYS A 283 3.79 -8.46 25.44
CA LYS A 283 4.08 -8.02 26.82
C LYS A 283 2.84 -7.57 27.58
N MET A 284 1.67 -7.61 26.95
CA MET A 284 0.41 -7.33 27.63
C MET A 284 0.13 -8.42 28.66
N ASN A 285 -0.30 -8.00 29.85
CA ASN A 285 -0.55 -8.90 30.97
C ASN A 285 -2.07 -9.03 31.20
N PHE A 286 -2.67 -10.00 30.53
CA PHE A 286 -4.12 -10.26 30.59
C PHE A 286 -4.56 -11.11 31.79
N LYS A 287 -3.79 -11.14 32.88
CA LYS A 287 -3.97 -12.13 33.98
C LYS A 287 -5.41 -12.28 34.49
N ASN A 288 -6.21 -11.21 34.46
CA ASN A 288 -7.61 -11.21 34.90
C ASN A 288 -8.59 -10.61 33.87
N GLU A 289 -8.13 -10.29 32.66
CA GLU A 289 -8.97 -9.71 31.60
C GLU A 289 -9.54 -10.84 30.72
N LYS A 290 -10.81 -10.73 30.33
CA LYS A 290 -11.46 -11.66 29.40
C LYS A 290 -12.07 -10.84 28.27
N PHE A 291 -11.90 -11.33 27.05
CA PHE A 291 -12.50 -10.73 25.85
C PHE A 291 -13.45 -11.73 25.22
N ASP A 292 -14.58 -11.24 24.72
CA ASP A 292 -15.56 -12.03 23.97
C ASP A 292 -15.05 -12.45 22.58
N GLY A 293 -14.04 -11.73 22.08
CA GLY A 293 -13.38 -12.04 20.82
C GLY A 293 -12.02 -11.35 20.69
N ILE A 294 -11.06 -12.08 20.14
CA ILE A 294 -9.69 -11.58 19.92
C ILE A 294 -9.34 -11.75 18.43
N LEU A 295 -9.01 -10.64 17.78
CA LEU A 295 -8.42 -10.62 16.46
C LEU A 295 -6.89 -10.61 16.59
N LEU A 296 -6.24 -11.61 16.00
CA LEU A 296 -4.78 -11.74 15.96
C LEU A 296 -4.29 -11.76 14.51
N ASP A 297 -4.08 -10.58 13.93
CA ASP A 297 -3.55 -10.38 12.58
C ASP A 297 -2.02 -10.21 12.62
N ARG A 298 -1.30 -11.30 12.80
CA ARG A 298 0.13 -11.27 13.08
C ARG A 298 0.97 -11.00 11.83
N VAL A 299 2.01 -10.18 11.97
CA VAL A 299 3.10 -10.07 10.98
C VAL A 299 4.10 -11.21 11.23
N ASP A 300 4.27 -12.11 10.27
CA ASP A 300 5.05 -13.34 10.41
C ASP A 300 6.47 -13.15 10.96
N LYS A 301 6.67 -13.64 12.18
CA LYS A 301 7.80 -14.50 12.54
C LYS A 301 7.19 -15.67 13.31
N ILE A 302 6.87 -16.77 12.63
CA ILE A 302 6.35 -18.05 13.15
C ILE A 302 6.44 -18.15 14.69
N LEU A 303 5.30 -18.28 15.35
CA LEU A 303 5.23 -18.51 16.79
C LEU A 303 5.81 -19.91 16.95
N LYS A 304 7.05 -20.00 17.44
CA LYS A 304 7.47 -21.21 18.11
C LYS A 304 6.66 -21.24 19.41
N PHE A 305 5.51 -21.89 19.36
CA PHE A 305 4.90 -22.42 20.57
C PHE A 305 5.91 -23.45 21.09
N TYR A 306 6.58 -23.09 22.20
CA TYR A 306 7.29 -24.04 23.03
C TYR A 306 6.29 -24.67 24.00
#